data_AF-A0A4Y2BNA8-F1
#
_entry.id   AF-A0A4Y2BNA8-F1
#
_cell.length_a   1.000
_cell.length_b   1.000
_cell.length_c   1.000
_cell.angle_alpha   90.00
_cell.angle_beta   90.00
_cell.angle_gamma   90.00
#
_symmetry.space_group_name_H-M   'P 1'
#
loop_
_entity.id
_entity.type
_entity.pdbx_description
1 polymer ?
#
loop_
_entity_poly.entity_id
_entity_poly.type
_entity_poly.pdbx_seq_one_letter_code
_entity_poly.pdbx_strand_id
1 'polypeptide(L)'
;MLLAVTVFQDNYPERINAVYVINGSIYFSMVWSVVKQFLAPAVIKKFIIYGTDKWREDLLKIIDPSELPAFIGGTRTDPDGNPRCNTF
;
A
#
# COMPACT_ATOMS: atom_id res chain seq x y z
N MET A 1 9.87 -14.50 -7.91
CA MET A 1 8.71 -13.90 -7.20
C MET A 1 8.62 -14.38 -5.75
N LEU A 2 8.65 -15.69 -5.47
CA LEU A 2 8.60 -16.21 -4.09
C LEU A 2 9.88 -15.94 -3.24
N LEU A 3 11.07 -15.94 -3.85
CA LEU A 3 12.35 -15.69 -3.16
C LEU A 3 12.43 -14.32 -2.46
N ALA A 4 11.85 -13.27 -3.06
CA ALA A 4 11.90 -11.94 -2.46
C ALA A 4 11.03 -11.85 -1.19
N VAL A 5 9.90 -12.57 -1.18
CA VAL A 5 8.96 -12.61 -0.06
C VAL A 5 9.56 -13.35 1.13
N THR A 6 10.19 -14.50 0.89
CA THR A 6 10.83 -15.29 1.96
C THR A 6 12.01 -14.54 2.57
N VAL A 7 12.90 -13.96 1.74
CA VAL A 7 14.04 -13.17 2.24
C VAL A 7 13.59 -12.00 3.11
N PHE A 8 12.53 -11.27 2.71
CA PHE A 8 12.00 -10.17 3.53
C PHE A 8 11.37 -10.65 4.84
N GLN A 9 10.61 -11.74 4.81
CA GLN A 9 9.98 -12.30 6.01
C GLN A 9 11.00 -12.83 7.02
N ASP A 10 12.03 -13.52 6.54
CA ASP A 10 13.00 -14.19 7.39
C ASP A 10 14.04 -13.22 7.97
N ASN A 11 14.39 -12.14 7.24
CA ASN A 11 15.43 -11.20 7.66
C ASN A 11 14.87 -9.87 8.23
N TYR A 12 13.62 -9.51 7.92
CA TYR A 12 13.01 -8.22 8.31
C TYR A 12 11.54 -8.34 8.75
N PRO A 13 11.19 -9.24 9.69
CA PRO A 13 9.80 -9.60 10.00
C PRO A 13 8.89 -8.44 10.47
N GLU A 14 9.45 -7.34 10.97
CA GLU A 14 8.69 -6.24 11.58
C GLU A 14 8.79 -4.89 10.86
N ARG A 15 9.46 -4.81 9.69
CA ARG A 15 9.65 -3.52 9.01
C ARG A 15 8.39 -2.97 8.32
N ILE A 16 7.39 -3.82 8.10
CA ILE A 16 6.12 -3.43 7.48
C ILE A 16 5.11 -3.18 8.60
N ASN A 17 4.58 -1.96 8.70
CA ASN A 17 3.47 -1.66 9.61
C ASN A 17 2.12 -1.98 8.94
N ALA A 18 1.87 -1.41 7.75
CA ALA A 18 0.69 -1.67 6.93
C ALA A 18 1.02 -1.53 5.43
N VAL A 19 0.25 -2.21 4.59
CA VAL A 19 0.31 -2.12 3.12
C VAL A 19 -1.08 -1.81 2.60
N TYR A 20 -1.25 -0.65 1.96
CA TYR A 20 -2.51 -0.21 1.40
C TYR A 20 -2.51 -0.39 -0.11
N VAL A 21 -3.43 -1.21 -0.63
CA VAL A 21 -3.63 -1.38 -2.08
C VAL A 21 -4.86 -0.57 -2.49
N ILE A 22 -4.64 0.52 -3.22
CA ILE A 22 -5.70 1.40 -3.71
C ILE A 22 -6.12 1.01 -5.13
N ASN A 23 -7.41 1.20 -5.46
CA ASN A 23 -7.98 0.84 -6.77
C ASN A 23 -7.72 -0.62 -7.16
N GLY A 24 -7.82 -1.54 -6.20
CA GLY A 24 -7.67 -2.97 -6.43
C GLY A 24 -8.74 -3.50 -7.38
N SER A 25 -8.33 -3.93 -8.58
CA SER A 25 -9.25 -4.56 -9.54
C SER A 25 -9.62 -5.99 -9.11
N ILE A 26 -10.64 -6.56 -9.78
CA ILE A 26 -10.99 -7.97 -9.57
C ILE A 26 -9.81 -8.91 -9.86
N TYR A 27 -8.96 -8.57 -10.83
CA TYR A 27 -7.75 -9.32 -11.14
C TYR A 27 -6.75 -9.32 -9.99
N PHE A 28 -6.58 -8.17 -9.32
CA PHE A 28 -5.74 -8.10 -8.12
C PHE A 28 -6.26 -9.04 -7.03
N SER A 29 -7.57 -9.08 -6.81
CA SER A 29 -8.19 -9.95 -5.79
C SER A 29 -7.98 -11.44 -6.08
N MET A 30 -7.99 -11.83 -7.36
CA MET A 30 -7.69 -13.21 -7.77
C MET A 30 -6.23 -13.57 -7.49
N VAL A 31 -5.28 -12.73 -7.92
CA VAL A 31 -3.84 -12.95 -7.68
C VAL A 31 -3.55 -12.96 -6.18
N TRP A 32 -4.12 -12.04 -5.41
CA TRP A 32 -3.95 -11.96 -3.96
C TRP A 32 -4.43 -13.23 -3.24
N SER A 33 -5.49 -13.87 -3.75
CA SER A 33 -5.99 -15.13 -3.17
C SER A 33 -4.99 -16.28 -3.28
N VAL A 34 -4.19 -16.30 -4.35
CA VAL A 34 -3.09 -17.26 -4.53
C VAL A 34 -1.88 -16.85 -3.67
N VAL A 35 -1.48 -15.58 -3.71
CA VAL A 35 -0.30 -15.07 -2.98
C VAL A 35 -0.43 -15.29 -1.47
N LYS A 36 -1.63 -15.09 -0.89
CA LYS A 36 -1.88 -15.29 0.54
C LYS A 36 -1.50 -16.69 1.04
N GLN A 37 -1.55 -17.73 0.19
CA GLN A 37 -1.20 -19.09 0.59
C GLN A 37 0.30 -19.24 0.94
N PHE A 38 1.14 -18.29 0.50
CA PHE A 38 2.59 -18.30 0.72
C PHE A 38 3.04 -17.27 1.77
N LEU A 39 2.11 -16.56 2.43
CA LEU A 39 2.42 -15.51 3.39
C LEU A 39 2.06 -15.94 4.81
N ALA A 40 2.90 -15.56 5.77
CA ALA A 40 2.56 -15.72 7.18
C ALA A 40 1.29 -14.93 7.54
N PRO A 41 0.42 -15.44 8.44
CA PRO A 41 -0.81 -14.75 8.84
C PRO A 41 -0.58 -13.32 9.36
N ALA A 42 0.54 -13.09 10.04
CA ALA A 42 0.94 -11.77 10.54
C ALA A 42 1.20 -10.78 9.39
N VAL A 43 1.72 -11.25 8.26
CA VAL A 43 1.94 -10.42 7.07
C VAL A 43 0.62 -10.16 6.36
N ILE A 44 -0.24 -11.17 6.20
CA ILE A 44 -1.56 -11.02 5.55
C ILE A 44 -2.41 -9.95 6.28
N LYS A 45 -2.38 -9.94 7.63
CA LYS A 45 -3.12 -8.96 8.44
C LYS A 45 -2.68 -7.51 8.21
N LYS A 46 -1.48 -7.27 7.68
CA LYS A 46 -0.95 -5.93 7.38
C LYS A 46 -1.47 -5.39 6.04
N PHE A 47 -2.07 -6.21 5.18
CA PHE A 47 -2.60 -5.78 3.89
C PHE A 47 -4.04 -5.29 4.02
N ILE A 48 -4.29 -4.08 3.55
CA ILE A 48 -5.59 -3.44 3.49
C ILE A 48 -5.86 -3.13 2.02
N ILE A 49 -6.86 -3.79 1.45
CA ILE A 49 -7.14 -3.74 0.01
C ILE A 49 -8.44 -3.00 -0.20
N TYR A 50 -8.35 -1.90 -0.95
CA TYR A 50 -9.49 -1.09 -1.33
C TYR A 50 -9.91 -1.36 -2.77
N GLY A 51 -11.21 -1.22 -3.02
CA GLY A 51 -11.76 -1.10 -4.37
C GLY A 51 -11.57 0.31 -4.93
N THR A 52 -12.55 0.79 -5.69
CA THR A 52 -12.55 2.13 -6.31
C THR A 52 -12.81 3.27 -5.33
N ASP A 53 -13.50 2.98 -4.22
CA ASP A 53 -14.06 3.99 -3.32
C ASP A 53 -13.52 3.86 -1.89
N LYS A 54 -13.80 4.88 -1.05
CA LYS A 54 -13.47 4.99 0.39
C LYS A 54 -11.99 5.02 0.79
N TRP A 55 -11.08 4.60 -0.10
CA TRP A 55 -9.65 4.55 0.21
C TRP A 55 -9.05 5.91 0.58
N ARG A 56 -9.50 7.00 -0.06
CA ARG A 56 -9.01 8.36 0.24
C ARG A 56 -9.29 8.77 1.68
N GLU A 57 -10.54 8.64 2.11
CA GLU A 57 -10.96 9.01 3.47
C GLU A 57 -10.25 8.18 4.53
N ASP A 58 -10.02 6.89 4.27
CA ASP A 58 -9.33 6.02 5.21
C ASP A 58 -7.83 6.30 5.29
N LEU A 59 -7.17 6.63 4.17
CA LEU A 59 -5.76 7.05 4.20
C LEU A 59 -5.56 8.33 5.01
N LEU A 60 -6.45 9.32 4.86
CA LEU A 60 -6.36 10.59 5.57
C LEU A 60 -6.62 10.50 7.08
N LYS A 61 -7.20 9.39 7.56
CA LYS A 61 -7.30 9.11 9.01
C LYS A 61 -5.98 8.64 9.62
N ILE A 62 -5.03 8.22 8.78
CA ILE A 62 -3.81 7.52 9.19
C ILE A 62 -2.57 8.35 8.83
N ILE A 63 -2.65 9.11 7.74
CA ILE A 63 -1.55 9.92 7.20
C ILE A 63 -2.04 11.38 7.14
N ASP A 64 -1.23 12.31 7.62
CA ASP A 64 -1.52 13.74 7.49
C ASP A 64 -1.65 14.11 5.99
N PRO A 65 -2.68 14.88 5.59
CA PRO A 65 -2.84 15.33 4.21
C PRO A 65 -1.56 15.96 3.62
N SER A 66 -0.76 16.71 4.40
CA SER A 66 0.45 17.37 3.91
C SER A 66 1.60 16.41 3.60
N GLU A 67 1.56 15.19 4.14
CA GLU A 67 2.54 14.13 3.89
C GLU A 67 2.11 13.20 2.75
N LEU A 68 0.82 13.19 2.40
CA LEU A 68 0.27 12.33 1.37
C LEU A 68 0.26 13.05 0.00
N PRO A 69 0.83 12.46 -1.07
CA PRO A 69 0.77 13.03 -2.41
C PRO A 69 -0.65 13.37 -2.88
N ALA A 70 -0.81 14.54 -3.51
CA ALA A 70 -2.10 15.04 -3.96
C ALA A 70 -2.79 14.10 -4.96
N PHE A 71 -2.03 13.38 -5.80
CA PHE A 71 -2.61 12.41 -6.74
C PHE A 71 -3.32 11.23 -6.06
N ILE A 72 -3.02 10.95 -4.78
CA ILE A 72 -3.68 9.94 -3.95
C ILE A 72 -4.51 10.53 -2.82
N GLY A 73 -5.00 11.76 -2.99
CA GLY A 73 -5.99 12.36 -2.10
C GLY A 73 -5.45 13.16 -0.92
N GLY A 74 -4.13 13.35 -0.82
CA GLY A 74 -3.55 14.33 0.11
C GLY A 74 -3.41 15.73 -0.49
N THR A 75 -2.48 16.51 0.04
CA THR A 75 -2.17 17.87 -0.40
C THR A 75 -0.70 18.08 -0.75
N ARG A 76 0.16 17.06 -0.57
CA ARG A 76 1.59 17.15 -0.88
C ARG A 76 1.82 17.28 -2.39
N THR A 77 2.65 18.24 -2.77
CA THR A 77 3.16 18.43 -4.13
C THR A 77 4.67 18.67 -4.08
N ASP A 78 5.36 18.40 -5.20
CA ASP A 78 6.74 18.85 -5.40
C ASP A 78 6.83 20.39 -5.43
N PRO A 79 8.04 21.00 -5.31
CA PRO A 79 8.21 22.47 -5.38
C PRO A 79 7.73 23.11 -6.69
N ASP A 80 7.69 22.34 -7.78
CA ASP A 80 7.15 22.74 -9.08
C ASP A 80 5.62 22.56 -9.19
N GLY A 81 4.97 22.09 -8.12
CA GLY A 81 3.54 21.82 -8.06
C GLY A 81 3.12 20.43 -8.56
N ASN A 82 4.06 19.52 -8.88
CA ASN A 82 3.69 18.19 -9.37
C ASN A 82 2.98 17.37 -8.28
N PRO A 83 1.71 16.93 -8.51
CA PRO A 83 0.93 16.21 -7.51
C PRO A 83 1.39 14.77 -7.29
N ARG A 84 2.28 14.24 -8.14
CA ARG A 84 2.79 12.87 -8.05
C ARG A 84 4.01 12.71 -7.14
N CYS A 85 4.63 13.81 -6.72
CA CYS A 85 5.82 13.78 -5.88
C CYS A 85 6.94 12.91 -6.49
N ASN A 86 7.29 13.17 -7.76
CA ASN A 86 8.28 12.36 -8.50
C ASN A 86 9.71 12.86 -8.31
N THR A 87 9.90 13.99 -7.63
CA THR A 87 11.23 14.47 -7.26
C THR A 87 11.68 13.76 -5.98
N PHE A 88 12.84 13.09 -6.05
CA PHE A 88 13.47 12.37 -4.94
C PHE A 88 14.64 13.18 -4.37
#